data_AF-A0A920EYC5-F1
#
_entry.id   AF-A0A920EYC5-F1
#
_cell.length_a   1.000
_cell.length_b   1.000
_cell.length_c   1.000
_cell.angle_alpha   90.00
_cell.angle_beta   90.00
_cell.angle_gamma   90.00
#
_symmetry.space_group_name_H-M   'P 1'
#
loop_
_entity.id
_entity.type
_entity.pdbx_description
1 polymer ?
#
loop_
_entity_poly.entity_id
_entity_poly.type
_entity_poly.pdbx_seq_one_letter_code
_entity_poly.pdbx_strand_id
1 'polypeptide(L)'
;MNFSRKKTAGLYNPQNEHDSCGVGFIASIKGEKTHQIVLDGLKILENLEHRGAVGADPLMGDGAGIMLQIPDKFFREKLSTRWGYSPRRGRVRYWYGFFA
;
A
#
# COMPACT_ATOMS: atom_id res chain seq x y z
N MET A 1 6.81 -20.62 -32.42
CA MET A 1 5.96 -21.34 -31.44
C MET A 1 4.56 -20.76 -31.53
N ASN A 2 3.61 -21.55 -32.05
CA ASN A 2 2.23 -21.13 -32.25
C ASN A 2 1.46 -21.25 -30.93
N PHE A 3 1.04 -20.13 -30.34
CA PHE A 3 0.11 -20.15 -29.21
C PHE A 3 -1.28 -20.56 -29.72
N SER A 4 -1.62 -21.84 -29.55
CA SER A 4 -2.98 -22.34 -29.72
C SER A 4 -3.92 -21.61 -28.76
N ARG A 5 -4.75 -20.70 -29.28
CA ARG A 5 -5.81 -20.02 -28.50
C ARG A 5 -6.69 -21.07 -27.84
N LYS A 6 -6.76 -21.08 -26.50
CA LYS A 6 -7.69 -21.90 -25.72
C LYS A 6 -9.11 -21.68 -26.27
N LYS A 7 -9.76 -22.75 -26.75
CA LYS A 7 -11.19 -22.70 -27.08
C LYS A 7 -11.96 -22.40 -25.80
N THR A 8 -12.72 -21.32 -25.81
CA THR A 8 -13.65 -20.91 -24.75
C THR A 8 -14.74 -21.97 -24.61
N ALA A 9 -14.75 -22.70 -23.50
CA ALA A 9 -15.83 -23.62 -23.16
C ALA A 9 -16.83 -22.90 -22.25
N GLY A 10 -18.08 -22.74 -22.71
CA GLY A 10 -19.16 -22.07 -21.97
C GLY A 10 -19.28 -20.57 -22.27
N LEU A 11 -20.07 -19.84 -21.46
CA LEU A 11 -20.30 -18.38 -21.57
C LEU A 11 -19.07 -17.52 -21.23
N TYR A 12 -17.96 -18.14 -20.80
CA TYR A 12 -16.74 -17.45 -20.45
C TYR A 12 -16.02 -16.94 -21.71
N ASN A 13 -15.91 -15.62 -21.83
CA ASN A 13 -15.09 -14.94 -22.83
C ASN A 13 -13.84 -14.34 -22.14
N PRO A 14 -12.62 -14.82 -22.43
CA PRO A 14 -11.37 -14.28 -21.90
C PRO A 14 -11.17 -12.80 -22.20
N GLN A 15 -11.88 -12.23 -23.18
CA GLN A 15 -11.84 -10.80 -23.46
C GLN A 15 -12.50 -9.95 -22.36
N ASN A 16 -13.32 -10.55 -21.49
CA ASN A 16 -13.98 -9.88 -20.37
C ASN A 16 -13.20 -10.00 -19.05
N GLU A 17 -12.00 -10.59 -19.07
CA GLU A 17 -11.16 -10.72 -17.89
C GLU A 17 -10.39 -9.42 -17.66
N HIS A 18 -10.63 -8.78 -16.52
CA HIS A 18 -9.99 -7.53 -16.12
C HIS A 18 -9.52 -7.64 -14.67
N ASP A 19 -8.22 -7.45 -14.45
CA ASP A 19 -7.66 -7.32 -13.11
C ASP A 19 -8.03 -5.94 -12.53
N SER A 20 -8.69 -5.94 -11.38
CA SER A 20 -9.16 -4.71 -10.72
C SER A 20 -8.16 -4.14 -9.71
N CYS A 21 -6.93 -4.62 -9.60
CA CYS A 21 -5.98 -4.03 -8.64
C CYS A 21 -5.26 -2.80 -9.22
N GLY A 22 -5.15 -1.74 -8.42
CA GLY A 22 -4.36 -0.54 -8.70
C GLY A 22 -3.09 -0.51 -7.86
N VAL A 23 -1.95 -0.15 -8.47
CA VAL A 23 -0.70 0.11 -7.75
C VAL A 23 -0.09 1.43 -8.23
N GLY A 24 0.60 2.13 -7.34
CA GLY A 24 1.33 3.34 -7.66
C GLY A 24 2.49 3.56 -6.69
N PHE A 25 3.43 4.40 -7.09
CA PHE A 25 4.58 4.75 -6.24
C PHE A 25 4.94 6.22 -6.45
N ILE A 26 5.59 6.80 -5.44
CA ILE A 26 6.16 8.14 -5.49
C ILE A 26 7.54 8.09 -4.84
N ALA A 27 8.48 8.87 -5.38
CA ALA A 27 9.83 8.98 -4.85
C ALA A 27 10.35 10.42 -4.97
N SER A 28 11.10 10.88 -3.97
CA SER A 28 11.87 12.11 -4.09
C SER A 28 13.13 11.82 -4.90
N ILE A 29 13.26 12.45 -6.08
CA ILE A 29 14.47 12.32 -6.93
C ILE A 29 15.72 12.82 -6.17
N LYS A 30 15.56 13.81 -5.30
CA LYS A 30 16.63 14.36 -4.46
C LYS A 30 16.89 13.56 -3.18
N GLY A 31 16.08 12.53 -2.91
CA GLY A 31 16.18 11.73 -1.68
C GLY A 31 15.72 12.45 -0.42
N GLU A 32 15.02 13.58 -0.55
CA GLU A 32 14.49 14.35 0.57
C GLU A 32 13.35 13.60 1.27
N LYS A 33 13.41 13.54 2.61
CA LYS A 33 12.39 12.90 3.43
C LYS A 33 11.39 13.94 3.90
N THR A 34 10.20 13.95 3.31
CA THR A 34 9.13 14.89 3.64
C THR A 34 7.85 14.14 3.96
N HIS A 35 6.98 14.77 4.75
CA HIS A 35 5.64 14.23 4.98
C HIS A 35 4.75 14.32 3.73
N GLN A 36 5.07 15.22 2.79
CA GLN A 36 4.35 15.39 1.54
C GLN A 36 4.28 14.09 0.72
N ILE A 37 5.37 13.32 0.66
CA ILE A 37 5.40 12.02 -0.04
C ILE A 37 4.36 11.03 0.52
N VAL A 38 4.07 11.10 1.82
CA VAL A 38 3.03 10.26 2.43
C VAL A 38 1.65 10.73 1.98
N LEU A 39 1.40 12.04 2.01
CA LEU A 39 0.13 12.64 1.56
C LEU A 39 -0.14 12.34 0.08
N ASP A 40 0.87 12.48 -0.77
CA ASP A 40 0.78 12.17 -2.19
C ASP A 40 0.51 10.66 -2.42
N GLY A 41 1.14 9.79 -1.62
CA GLY A 41 0.88 8.35 -1.66
C GLY A 41 -0.56 7.99 -1.24
N LEU A 42 -1.11 8.66 -0.24
CA LEU A 42 -2.53 8.53 0.11
C LEU A 42 -3.43 9.03 -1.02
N LYS A 43 -3.05 10.13 -1.68
CA LYS A 43 -3.81 10.65 -2.82
C LYS A 43 -3.84 9.68 -4.00
N ILE A 44 -2.76 8.94 -4.21
CA ILE A 44 -2.73 7.84 -5.20
C ILE A 44 -3.79 6.78 -4.84
N LEU A 45 -3.87 6.35 -3.58
CA LEU A 45 -4.87 5.37 -3.14
C LEU A 45 -6.31 5.86 -3.34
N GLU A 46 -6.59 7.13 -2.99
CA GLU A 46 -7.90 7.75 -3.27
C GLU A 46 -8.22 7.71 -4.76
N ASN A 47 -7.26 8.04 -5.61
CA ASN A 47 -7.46 8.02 -7.06
C ASN A 47 -7.63 6.60 -7.63
N LEU A 48 -7.23 5.56 -6.90
CA LEU A 48 -7.38 4.15 -7.28
C LEU A 48 -8.68 3.52 -6.76
N GLU A 49 -9.52 4.26 -6.02
CA GLU A 49 -10.78 3.77 -5.46
C GLU A 49 -11.70 3.15 -6.52
N HIS A 50 -11.76 3.73 -7.72
CA HIS A 50 -12.55 3.21 -8.85
C HIS A 50 -12.13 1.81 -9.34
N ARG A 51 -10.98 1.31 -8.88
CA ARG A 51 -10.50 -0.04 -9.15
C ARG A 51 -10.79 -1.00 -7.98
N GLY A 52 -11.12 -0.49 -6.79
CA GLY A 52 -11.51 -1.33 -5.68
C GLY A 52 -12.78 -2.12 -5.97
N ALA A 53 -12.91 -3.32 -5.38
CA ALA A 53 -14.20 -3.98 -5.36
C ALA A 53 -15.19 -3.12 -4.57
N VAL A 54 -16.35 -2.84 -5.18
CA VAL A 54 -17.44 -2.12 -4.53
C VAL A 54 -18.46 -3.16 -4.05
N GLY A 55 -18.66 -3.23 -2.73
CA GLY A 55 -19.67 -4.09 -2.11
C GLY A 55 -21.05 -3.43 -2.02
N ALA A 56 -22.02 -4.14 -1.44
CA ALA A 56 -23.34 -3.58 -1.13
C ALA A 56 -23.30 -2.55 0.02
N ASP A 57 -22.28 -2.62 0.89
CA ASP A 57 -22.02 -1.65 1.95
C ASP A 57 -20.91 -0.69 1.48
N PRO A 58 -21.19 0.62 1.38
CA PRO A 58 -20.20 1.62 0.97
C PRO A 58 -19.03 1.78 1.96
N LEU A 59 -19.13 1.24 3.18
CA LEU A 59 -18.05 1.25 4.17
C LEU A 59 -17.12 0.04 4.07
N MET A 60 -17.45 -0.96 3.23
CA MET A 60 -16.68 -2.19 3.09
C MET A 60 -15.78 -2.12 1.85
N GLY A 61 -14.54 -2.57 2.00
CA GLY A 61 -13.61 -2.73 0.89
C GLY A 61 -12.66 -3.90 1.13
N ASP A 62 -12.12 -4.46 0.04
CA ASP A 62 -11.25 -5.65 0.09
C ASP A 62 -9.87 -5.37 0.71
N GLY A 63 -9.44 -4.10 0.69
CA GLY A 63 -8.22 -3.63 1.34
C GLY A 63 -7.44 -2.59 0.54
N ALA A 64 -6.74 -1.71 1.25
CA ALA A 64 -5.79 -0.76 0.71
C ALA A 64 -4.58 -0.63 1.65
N GLY A 65 -3.42 -0.30 1.11
CA GLY A 65 -2.20 -0.17 1.91
C GLY A 65 -1.13 0.67 1.25
N ILE A 66 -0.25 1.24 2.06
CA ILE A 66 0.93 1.97 1.61
C ILE A 66 2.17 1.42 2.32
N MET A 67 3.25 1.26 1.55
CA MET A 67 4.56 0.91 2.08
C MET A 67 5.46 2.14 2.10
N LEU A 68 6.07 2.42 3.24
CA LEU A 68 6.90 3.60 3.47
C LEU A 68 8.25 3.20 4.06
N GLN A 69 9.24 4.07 3.94
CA GLN A 69 10.42 3.99 4.79
C GLN A 69 10.01 4.16 6.26
N ILE A 70 10.67 3.42 7.16
CA ILE A 70 10.43 3.56 8.59
C ILE A 70 10.63 5.02 9.05
N PRO A 71 9.62 5.67 9.65
CA PRO A 71 9.72 7.02 10.20
C PRO A 71 10.48 7.01 11.54
N ASP A 72 11.76 6.66 11.50
CA ASP A 72 12.65 6.48 12.66
C ASP A 72 12.62 7.66 13.65
N LYS A 73 12.57 8.90 13.15
CA LYS A 73 12.49 10.10 14.00
C LYS A 73 11.23 10.09 14.86
N PHE A 74 10.07 9.90 14.22
CA PHE A 74 8.77 9.85 14.90
C PHE A 74 8.74 8.75 15.97
N PHE A 75 9.17 7.54 15.63
CA PHE A 75 9.14 6.44 16.59
C PHE A 75 10.12 6.63 17.76
N ARG A 76 11.32 7.15 17.53
CA ARG A 76 12.27 7.43 18.61
C ARG A 76 11.76 8.52 19.56
N GLU A 77 11.10 9.55 19.04
CA GLU A 77 10.43 10.55 19.86
C GLU A 77 9.33 9.93 20.72
N LYS A 78 8.48 9.05 20.15
CA LYS A 78 7.45 8.34 20.92
C LYS A 78 8.04 7.41 21.99
N LEU A 79 9.14 6.72 21.71
CA LEU A 79 9.84 5.88 22.70
C LEU A 79 10.39 6.72 23.85
N SER A 80 10.99 7.87 23.54
CA SER A 80 11.53 8.77 24.56
C SER A 80 10.43 9.35 25.43
N THR A 81 9.35 9.86 24.83
CA THR A 81 8.25 10.49 25.58
C THR A 81 7.49 9.49 26.45
N ARG A 82 7.23 8.28 25.94
CA ARG A 82 6.39 7.30 26.65
C ARG A 82 7.15 6.44 27.64
N TRP A 83 8.41 6.13 27.36
CA TRP A 83 9.17 5.10 28.09
C TRP A 83 10.52 5.59 28.60
N GLY A 84 10.88 6.86 28.39
CA GLY A 84 12.20 7.38 28.73
C GLY A 84 13.34 6.73 27.93
N TYR A 85 13.02 5.95 26.90
CA TYR A 85 13.99 5.20 26.11
C TYR A 85 14.41 6.02 24.88
N SER A 86 15.68 6.45 24.83
CA SER A 86 16.22 7.30 23.76
C SER A 86 17.36 6.63 22.99
N PRO A 87 17.04 5.71 22.06
CA PRO A 87 18.05 4.99 21.29
C PRO A 87 18.66 5.88 20.19
N ARG A 88 19.90 5.57 19.80
CA ARG A 88 20.50 6.18 18.60
C ARG A 88 19.77 5.72 17.34
N ARG A 89 19.79 6.56 16.30
CA ARG A 89 19.26 6.23 14.97
C ARG A 89 19.81 4.88 14.48
N GLY A 90 18.94 4.03 13.94
CA GLY A 90 19.32 2.71 13.42
C GLY A 90 19.53 1.61 14.47
N ARG A 91 19.36 1.90 15.77
CA ARG A 91 19.43 0.89 16.85
C ARG A 91 18.08 0.22 17.14
N VAL A 92 16.99 0.73 16.58
CA VAL A 92 15.64 0.18 16.78
C VAL A 92 15.22 -0.58 15.53
N ARG A 93 14.65 -1.77 15.72
CA ARG A 93 13.98 -2.54 14.69
C ARG A 93 12.49 -2.48 14.92
N TYR A 94 11.72 -2.34 13.85
CA TYR A 94 10.27 -2.21 13.90
C TYR A 94 9.64 -3.41 13.20
N TRP A 95 8.55 -3.88 13.77
CA TRP A 95 7.70 -4.92 13.21
C TRP A 95 6.25 -4.48 13.35
N TYR A 96 5.46 -4.81 12.35
CA TYR A 96 4.01 -4.69 12.38
C TYR A 96 3.44 -6.10 12.36
N GLY A 97 2.51 -6.39 13.27
CA GLY A 97 1.96 -7.73 13.44
C GLY A 97 0.47 -7.69 13.75
N PHE A 98 -0.24 -8.69 13.26
CA PHE A 98 -1.64 -8.96 13.57
C PHE A 98 -1.70 -10.10 14.57
N PHE A 99 -2.51 -9.94 15.63
CA PHE A 99 -2.76 -10.98 16.62
C PHE A 99 -4.21 -11.41 16.46
N ALA A 100 -4.42 -12.70 16.22
CA ALA A 100 -5.73 -13.32 16.06
C ALA A 100 -6.24 -13.88 17.40
#